data_AF-A0A382ZFM7-F1
#
_entry.id   AF-A0A382ZFM7-F1
#
_cell.length_a   1.000
_cell.length_b   1.000
_cell.length_c   1.000
_cell.angle_alpha   90.00
_cell.angle_beta   90.00
_cell.angle_gamma   90.00
#
_symmetry.space_group_name_H-M   'P 1'
#
loop_
_entity.id
_entity.type
_entity.pdbx_description
1 polymer ?
#
loop_
_entity_poly.entity_id
_entity_poly.type
_entity_poly.pdbx_seq_one_letter_code
_entity_poly.pdbx_strand_id
1 'polypeptide(L)' 'VRTEIHPDLIHAESVQEADSILRKCVHCGFCTATCPTYLLSGDELDGPR' A
#
# COMPACT_ATOMS: atom_id res chain seq x y z
N VAL A 1 -6.35 -7.61 1.88
CA VAL A 1 -6.42 -7.02 3.24
C VAL A 1 -6.49 -5.51 3.08
N ARG A 2 -7.39 -4.82 3.78
CA ARG A 2 -7.55 -3.37 3.66
C ARG A 2 -6.61 -2.66 4.63
N THR A 3 -5.97 -1.58 4.18
CA THR A 3 -5.17 -0.70 5.05
C THR A 3 -6.05 0.19 5.91
N GLU A 4 -5.71 0.25 7.20
CA GLU A 4 -6.33 1.12 8.20
C GLU A 4 -5.36 2.25 8.56
N ILE A 5 -5.80 3.49 8.40
CA ILE A 5 -4.99 4.68 8.71
C ILE A 5 -5.17 4.99 10.20
N HIS A 6 -4.06 5.30 10.88
CA HIS A 6 -4.09 5.67 12.28
C HIS A 6 -4.98 6.91 12.51
N PRO A 7 -5.88 6.91 13.52
CA PRO A 7 -6.85 8.00 13.74
C PRO A 7 -6.22 9.39 13.82
N ASP A 8 -5.04 9.50 14.42
CA ASP A 8 -4.36 10.79 14.59
C ASP A 8 -3.87 11.41 13.26
N LEU A 9 -3.78 10.61 12.20
CA LEU A 9 -3.23 11.03 10.90
C LEU A 9 -4.31 11.40 9.87
N ILE A 10 -5.59 11.12 10.12
CA ILE A 10 -6.65 11.23 9.10
C ILE A 10 -6.88 12.66 8.59
N HIS A 11 -6.45 13.65 9.38
CA HIS A 11 -6.64 15.07 9.07
C HIS A 11 -5.46 15.69 8.33
N ALA A 12 -4.35 14.98 8.17
CA ALA A 12 -3.22 15.47 7.37
C ALA A 12 -3.55 15.38 5.87
N GLU A 13 -3.32 16.47 5.14
CA GLU A 13 -3.61 16.56 3.70
C GLU A 13 -2.92 15.45 2.89
N SER A 14 -1.64 15.21 3.16
CA SER A 14 -0.86 14.13 2.51
C SER A 14 -1.43 12.74 2.77
N VAL A 15 -2.08 12.53 3.92
CA VAL A 15 -2.70 11.25 4.28
C VAL A 15 -4.03 11.06 3.55
N GLN A 16 -4.78 12.14 3.33
CA GLN A 16 -6.00 12.08 2.52
C GLN A 16 -5.71 11.74 1.06
N GLU A 17 -4.65 12.32 0.50
CA GLU A 17 -4.17 11.94 -0.84
C GLU A 17 -3.77 10.47 -0.88
N ALA A 18 -2.96 10.02 0.09
CA ALA A 18 -2.54 8.62 0.18
C ALA A 18 -3.74 7.67 0.32
N ASP A 19 -4.74 7.97 1.16
CA ASP A 19 -5.96 7.16 1.30
C ASP A 19 -6.66 7.03 -0.05
N SER A 20 -6.82 8.13 -0.79
CA SER A 20 -7.46 8.13 -2.11
C SER A 20 -6.77 7.20 -3.11
N ILE A 21 -5.43 7.09 -3.03
CA ILE A 21 -4.63 6.20 -3.87
C ILE A 21 -4.79 4.75 -3.39
N LEU A 22 -4.66 4.51 -2.09
CA LEU A 22 -4.80 3.18 -1.49
C LEU A 22 -6.19 2.57 -1.76
N ARG A 23 -7.26 3.38 -1.75
CA ARG A 23 -8.63 2.91 -2.07
C ARG A 23 -8.81 2.48 -3.52
N LYS A 24 -7.89 2.82 -4.43
CA LYS A 24 -7.90 2.34 -5.83
C LYS A 24 -7.20 0.99 -5.99
N CYS A 25 -6.46 0.52 -4.99
CA CYS A 25 -5.79 -0.78 -5.07
C CYS A 25 -6.82 -1.92 -5.12
N VAL A 26 -6.80 -2.70 -6.19
CA VAL A 26 -7.70 -3.86 -6.39
C VAL A 26 -7.07 -5.19 -5.99
N HIS A 27 -5.88 -5.17 -5.37
CA HIS A 27 -5.13 -6.37 -4.98
C HIS A 27 -4.87 -7.35 -6.14
N CYS A 28 -4.59 -6.84 -7.34
CA CYS A 28 -4.27 -7.67 -8.51
C CYS A 28 -2.83 -8.24 -8.53
N GLY A 29 -1.96 -7.80 -7.63
CA GLY A 29 -0.56 -8.26 -7.56
C GLY A 29 0.38 -7.64 -8.60
N PHE A 30 -0.04 -6.62 -9.36
CA PHE A 30 0.86 -5.97 -10.32
C PHE A 30 2.09 -5.34 -9.64
N CYS A 31 1.88 -4.73 -8.47
CA CYS A 31 2.97 -4.13 -7.71
C CYS A 31 3.96 -5.16 -7.17
N THR A 32 3.52 -6.36 -6.79
CA THR A 32 4.43 -7.41 -6.29
C THR A 32 5.25 -8.01 -7.43
N ALA A 33 4.65 -8.19 -8.61
CA ALA A 33 5.34 -8.70 -9.79
C ALA A 33 6.53 -7.82 -10.24
N THR A 34 6.51 -6.52 -9.94
CA THR A 34 7.59 -5.59 -10.28
C THR A 34 8.49 -5.19 -9.10
N CYS A 35 8.15 -5.58 -7.87
CA CYS A 35 8.88 -5.14 -6.69
C CYS A 35 10.18 -5.96 -6.52
N PRO A 36 11.37 -5.33 -6.58
CA PRO A 36 12.64 -6.05 -6.45
C PRO A 36 12.77 -6.78 -5.11
N THR A 37 12.29 -6.19 -4.02
CA THR A 37 12.32 -6.80 -2.69
C THR A 37 11.48 -8.07 -2.64
N TYR A 38 10.23 -8.00 -3.14
CA TYR A 38 9.34 -9.16 -3.21
C TYR A 38 9.93 -10.29 -4.08
N LEU A 39 10.59 -9.96 -5.20
CA LEU A 39 11.24 -10.96 -6.05
C LEU A 39 12.39 -11.69 -5.34
N LEU A 40 13.02 -11.06 -4.35
CA LEU A 40 14.11 -11.65 -3.56
C LEU A 40 13.58 -12.40 -2.34
N SER A 41 12.64 -11.81 -1.58
CA SER A 41 12.17 -12.35 -0.30
C SER A 41 10.93 -13.25 -0.42
N GLY A 42 10.10 -13.03 -1.44
CA GLY A 42 8.77 -13.63 -1.56
C GLY A 42 7.76 -13.11 -0.53
N ASP A 43 8.13 -12.13 0.29
CA ASP A 43 7.26 -11.59 1.35
C ASP A 43 6.50 -10.36 0.83
N GLU A 44 5.17 -10.49 0.76
CA GLU A 44 4.28 -9.44 0.29
C GLU A 44 4.27 -8.20 1.21
N LEU A 45 4.69 -8.35 2.47
CA LEU A 45 4.78 -7.27 3.45
C LEU A 45 5.97 -6.34 3.19
N ASP A 46 6.99 -6.82 2.47
CA ASP A 46 8.13 -6.02 2.02
C ASP A 46 7.84 -5.28 0.69
N GLY A 47 6.64 -5.51 0.12
CA GLY A 47 6.19 -4.88 -1.11
C GLY A 47 5.75 -3.42 -0.92
N PRO A 48 5.55 -2.67 -2.02
CA PRO A 48 5.29 -1.22 -1.99
C PRO A 48 3.83 -0.85 -1.66
N ARG A 49 3.04 -1.79 -1.09
CA ARG A 49 1.62 -1.57 -0.80
C ARG A 49 1.40 -0.88 0.53
#